data_AF-H1VSY5-F1
#
_entry.id   AF-H1VSY5-F1
#
_cell.length_a   1.000
_cell.length_b   1.000
_cell.length_c   1.000
_cell.angle_alpha   90.00
_cell.angle_beta   90.00
_cell.angle_gamma   90.00
#
_symmetry.space_group_name_H-M   'P 1'
#
loop_
_entity.id
_entity.type
_entity.pdbx_description
1 polymer ?
#
loop_
_entity_poly.entity_id
_entity_poly.type
_entity_poly.pdbx_seq_one_letter_code
_entity_poly.pdbx_strand_id
1 'polypeptide(L)'
;MANTTPAVRQIILKYVHSALIHLGDLSRYRMQARHRVPSYEAALTYYSLAHDIVPTSGFAHHQMGIIYLDEKKHLDIIYHFYRAMAIEEPHPMASQNLEAELKSLQGPITPARRTGPPDTQEAFVAWFVRLHSHFSKGEIFSSYQELEKEVVNHLEIAIKAPNTQAMLLKMVLLNISAFYASNEKLNGKWKH
;
A
#
# COMPACT_ATOMS: atom_id res chain seq x y z
N MET A 1 28.01 -20.84 -22.94
CA MET A 1 27.01 -19.96 -22.29
C MET A 1 27.79 -18.96 -21.45
N ALA A 2 27.65 -17.66 -21.70
CA ALA A 2 28.57 -16.66 -21.14
C ALA A 2 28.48 -16.64 -19.60
N ASN A 3 29.64 -16.79 -18.94
CA ASN A 3 29.79 -16.69 -17.48
C ASN A 3 29.56 -15.24 -17.04
N THR A 4 28.31 -14.86 -16.78
CA THR A 4 28.01 -13.59 -16.13
C THR A 4 28.51 -13.66 -14.69
N THR A 5 29.54 -12.89 -14.34
CA THR A 5 30.05 -12.82 -12.96
C THR A 5 28.97 -12.22 -12.04
N PRO A 6 29.00 -12.50 -10.72
CA PRO A 6 28.04 -11.92 -9.77
C PRO A 6 27.96 -10.38 -9.83
N ALA A 7 29.10 -9.71 -10.01
CA ALA A 7 29.16 -8.25 -10.14
C ALA A 7 28.45 -7.76 -11.41
N VAL A 8 28.69 -8.41 -12.56
CA VAL A 8 28.00 -8.06 -13.82
C VAL A 8 26.50 -8.31 -13.71
N ARG A 9 26.09 -9.42 -13.06
CA ARG A 9 24.68 -9.73 -12.82
C ARG A 9 24.01 -8.64 -11.98
N GLN A 10 24.64 -8.19 -10.90
CA GLN A 10 24.10 -7.13 -10.04
C GLN A 10 23.91 -5.81 -10.80
N ILE A 11 24.88 -5.46 -11.65
CA ILE A 11 24.79 -4.28 -12.52
C ILE A 11 23.60 -4.40 -13.48
N ILE A 12 23.43 -5.55 -14.14
CA ILE A 12 22.31 -5.81 -15.05
C ILE A 12 20.98 -5.66 -14.32
N LEU A 13 20.82 -6.31 -13.17
CA LEU A 13 19.57 -6.24 -12.37
C LEU A 13 19.26 -4.79 -11.96
N LYS A 14 20.26 -4.02 -11.55
CA LYS A 14 20.10 -2.60 -11.22
C LYS A 14 19.60 -1.77 -12.39
N TYR A 15 20.16 -1.95 -13.59
CA TYR A 15 19.73 -1.21 -14.78
C TYR A 15 18.34 -1.64 -15.26
N VAL A 16 18.03 -2.95 -15.21
CA VAL A 16 16.70 -3.46 -15.55
C VAL A 16 15.65 -2.91 -14.59
N HIS A 17 15.91 -2.95 -13.28
CA HIS A 17 15.04 -2.33 -12.27
C HIS A 17 14.81 -0.84 -12.56
N SER A 18 15.90 -0.08 -12.79
CA SER A 18 15.79 1.33 -13.13
C SER A 18 14.94 1.57 -14.38
N ALA A 19 15.18 0.81 -15.45
CA ALA A 19 14.40 0.94 -16.68
C ALA A 19 12.89 0.67 -16.45
N LEU A 20 12.56 -0.38 -15.69
CA LEU A 20 11.18 -0.72 -15.34
C LEU A 20 10.51 0.39 -14.52
N ILE A 21 11.22 0.97 -13.55
CA ILE A 21 10.72 2.13 -12.80
C ILE A 21 10.39 3.30 -13.74
N HIS A 22 11.31 3.68 -14.63
CA HIS A 22 11.08 4.80 -15.54
C HIS A 22 9.96 4.52 -16.55
N LEU A 23 9.81 3.27 -17.03
CA LEU A 23 8.70 2.87 -17.88
C LEU A 23 7.36 2.94 -17.15
N GLY A 24 7.34 2.57 -15.88
CA GLY A 24 6.19 2.76 -14.99
C GLY A 24 5.84 4.24 -14.82
N ASP A 25 6.83 5.09 -14.57
CA ASP A 25 6.65 6.53 -14.41
C ASP A 25 6.11 7.18 -15.69
N LEU A 26 6.70 6.89 -16.84
CA LEU A 26 6.23 7.39 -18.14
C LEU A 26 4.79 6.94 -18.43
N SER A 27 4.47 5.69 -18.09
CA SER A 27 3.11 5.16 -18.21
C SER A 27 2.13 5.93 -17.30
N ARG A 28 2.50 6.17 -16.04
CA ARG A 28 1.71 6.96 -15.06
C ARG A 28 1.54 8.41 -15.50
N TYR A 29 2.58 9.07 -16.01
CA TYR A 29 2.48 10.46 -16.45
C TYR A 29 1.63 10.60 -17.72
N ARG A 30 1.78 9.68 -18.68
CA ARG A 30 0.92 9.63 -19.87
C ARG A 30 -0.55 9.44 -19.50
N MET A 31 -0.79 8.63 -18.48
CA MET A 31 -2.09 8.39 -17.86
C MET A 31 -2.69 9.69 -17.29
N GLN A 32 -1.96 10.35 -16.40
CA GLN A 32 -2.38 11.60 -15.75
C GLN A 32 -2.62 12.75 -16.74
N ALA A 33 -1.90 12.76 -17.87
CA ALA A 33 -2.05 13.78 -18.91
C ALA A 33 -3.27 13.57 -19.84
N ARG A 34 -3.94 12.41 -19.82
CA ARG A 34 -5.03 12.09 -20.75
C ARG A 34 -6.39 12.09 -20.04
N HIS A 35 -7.36 12.82 -20.60
CA HIS A 35 -8.70 13.00 -20.01
C HIS A 35 -9.75 11.93 -20.38
N ARG A 36 -9.45 10.98 -21.29
CA ARG A 36 -10.40 9.93 -21.70
C ARG A 36 -9.98 8.59 -21.11
N VAL A 37 -10.65 8.25 -20.00
CA VAL A 37 -10.56 7.04 -19.15
C VAL A 37 -9.39 6.11 -19.49
N PRO A 38 -8.20 6.43 -18.98
CA PRO A 38 -7.07 5.57 -19.20
C PRO A 38 -6.90 4.67 -17.93
N SER A 39 -6.16 3.55 -18.02
CA SER A 39 -5.96 2.59 -16.94
C SER A 39 -4.50 2.60 -16.45
N TYR A 40 -4.27 2.60 -15.13
CA TYR A 40 -2.93 2.51 -14.54
C TYR A 40 -2.28 1.12 -14.65
N GLU A 41 -2.97 0.15 -15.27
CA GLU A 41 -2.51 -1.25 -15.40
C GLU A 41 -1.10 -1.39 -15.96
N ALA A 42 -0.73 -0.63 -17.00
CA ALA A 42 0.61 -0.68 -17.56
C ALA A 42 1.68 -0.21 -16.55
N ALA A 43 1.40 0.88 -15.83
CA ALA A 43 2.32 1.39 -14.81
C ALA A 43 2.46 0.41 -13.64
N LEU A 44 1.34 -0.12 -13.14
CA LEU A 44 1.33 -1.15 -12.10
C LEU A 44 2.12 -2.40 -12.52
N THR A 45 1.97 -2.84 -13.77
CA THR A 45 2.73 -3.98 -14.32
C THR A 45 4.23 -3.73 -14.29
N TYR A 46 4.68 -2.56 -14.75
CA TYR A 46 6.11 -2.21 -14.73
C TYR A 46 6.66 -2.14 -13.30
N TYR A 47 5.91 -1.54 -12.36
CA TYR A 47 6.36 -1.50 -10.97
C TYR A 47 6.38 -2.88 -10.33
N SER A 48 5.43 -3.77 -10.65
CA SER A 48 5.44 -5.15 -10.15
C SER A 48 6.66 -5.90 -10.65
N LEU A 49 6.97 -5.78 -11.95
CA LEU A 49 8.19 -6.35 -12.51
C LEU A 49 9.44 -5.75 -11.88
N ALA A 50 9.47 -4.45 -11.59
CA ALA A 50 10.59 -3.84 -10.89
C ALA A 50 10.79 -4.46 -9.50
N HIS A 51 9.70 -4.66 -8.74
CA HIS A 51 9.74 -5.34 -7.45
C HIS A 51 10.26 -6.78 -7.57
N ASP A 52 9.85 -7.53 -8.59
CA ASP A 52 10.35 -8.90 -8.82
C ASP A 52 11.86 -8.95 -9.10
N ILE A 53 12.42 -7.89 -9.71
CA ILE A 53 13.86 -7.79 -10.03
C ILE A 53 14.70 -7.35 -8.83
N VAL A 54 14.22 -6.38 -8.04
CA VAL A 54 14.89 -5.92 -6.81
C VAL A 54 13.84 -5.84 -5.68
N PRO A 55 13.54 -6.96 -5.01
CA PRO A 55 12.51 -7.01 -3.98
C PRO A 55 12.92 -6.32 -2.68
N THR A 56 14.19 -5.92 -2.55
CA THR A 56 14.73 -5.18 -1.40
C THR A 56 14.47 -3.67 -1.49
N SER A 57 14.11 -3.16 -2.67
CA SER A 57 13.87 -1.73 -2.92
C SER A 57 12.42 -1.33 -2.64
N GLY A 58 12.23 -0.32 -1.80
CA GLY A 58 10.91 0.25 -1.51
C GLY A 58 10.31 1.08 -2.66
N PHE A 59 11.07 1.33 -3.73
CA PHE A 59 10.67 2.26 -4.79
C PHE A 59 9.41 1.80 -5.53
N ALA A 60 9.35 0.53 -5.94
CA ALA A 60 8.21 -0.01 -6.66
C ALA A 60 6.90 0.10 -5.86
N HIS A 61 6.94 -0.31 -4.58
CA HIS A 61 5.80 -0.19 -3.68
C HIS A 61 5.39 1.28 -3.48
N HIS A 62 6.34 2.20 -3.30
CA HIS A 62 6.03 3.61 -3.19
C HIS A 62 5.29 4.13 -4.43
N GLN A 63 5.76 3.82 -5.64
CA GLN A 63 5.12 4.28 -6.86
C GLN A 63 3.73 3.68 -7.09
N MET A 64 3.50 2.42 -6.68
CA MET A 64 2.16 1.82 -6.66
C MET A 64 1.24 2.58 -5.70
N GLY A 65 1.73 2.95 -4.51
CA GLY A 65 0.99 3.79 -3.56
C GLY A 65 0.56 5.14 -4.15
N ILE A 66 1.43 5.79 -4.94
CA ILE A 66 1.11 7.03 -5.65
C ILE A 66 -0.03 6.83 -6.67
N ILE A 67 -0.07 5.69 -7.38
CA ILE A 67 -1.19 5.37 -8.27
C ILE A 67 -2.49 5.25 -7.47
N TYR A 68 -2.45 4.52 -6.36
CA TYR A 68 -3.65 4.30 -5.55
C TYR A 68 -4.14 5.54 -4.82
N LEU A 69 -3.27 6.53 -4.58
CA LEU A 69 -3.67 7.87 -4.14
C LEU A 69 -4.57 8.55 -5.17
N ASP A 70 -4.21 8.47 -6.45
CA ASP A 70 -5.03 9.04 -7.53
C ASP A 70 -6.37 8.30 -7.69
N GLU A 71 -6.37 6.98 -7.51
CA GLU A 71 -7.58 6.15 -7.53
C GLU A 71 -8.41 6.19 -6.23
N LYS A 72 -7.92 6.85 -5.17
CA LYS A 72 -8.54 6.91 -3.84
C LYS A 72 -8.82 5.54 -3.21
N LYS A 73 -7.92 4.57 -3.44
CA LYS A 73 -8.03 3.21 -2.88
C LYS A 73 -7.27 3.10 -1.56
N HIS A 74 -7.89 3.57 -0.48
CA HIS A 74 -7.28 3.70 0.86
C HIS A 74 -6.52 2.47 1.36
N LEU A 75 -7.10 1.27 1.23
CA LEU A 75 -6.42 0.03 1.65
C LEU A 75 -5.12 -0.19 0.87
N ASP A 76 -5.16 0.00 -0.45
CA ASP A 76 -4.00 -0.16 -1.31
C ASP A 76 -2.92 0.89 -1.01
N ILE A 77 -3.32 2.14 -0.78
CA ILE A 77 -2.40 3.23 -0.43
C ILE A 77 -1.58 2.86 0.81
N ILE A 78 -2.25 2.56 1.93
CA ILE A 78 -1.54 2.27 3.17
C ILE A 78 -0.77 0.95 3.10
N TYR A 79 -1.29 -0.07 2.39
CA TYR A 79 -0.56 -1.32 2.15
C TYR A 79 0.77 -1.06 1.43
N HIS A 80 0.73 -0.33 0.32
CA HIS A 80 1.92 -0.08 -0.49
C HIS A 80 2.93 0.82 0.23
N PHE A 81 2.49 1.85 0.96
CA PHE A 81 3.44 2.66 1.74
C PHE A 81 4.03 1.92 2.93
N TYR A 82 3.27 1.11 3.66
CA TYR A 82 3.84 0.24 4.69
C TYR A 82 4.86 -0.74 4.10
N ARG A 83 4.57 -1.36 2.96
CA ARG A 83 5.53 -2.24 2.26
C ARG A 83 6.78 -1.51 1.79
N ALA A 84 6.66 -0.26 1.33
CA ALA A 84 7.80 0.57 0.95
C ALA A 84 8.67 1.01 2.14
N MET A 85 8.13 0.97 3.37
CA MET A 85 8.86 1.23 4.62
C MET A 85 9.45 -0.04 5.24
N ALA A 86 8.71 -1.14 5.21
CA ALA A 86 9.06 -2.41 5.83
C ALA A 86 9.86 -3.30 4.87
N ILE A 87 10.97 -2.76 4.35
CA ILE A 87 11.83 -3.41 3.37
C ILE A 87 13.30 -3.02 3.62
N GLU A 88 14.26 -3.74 3.03
CA GLU A 88 15.69 -3.54 3.32
C GLU A 88 16.22 -2.16 2.89
N GLU A 89 15.77 -1.65 1.75
CA GLU A 89 16.07 -0.30 1.26
C GLU A 89 14.76 0.52 1.19
N PRO A 90 14.30 1.10 2.32
CA PRO A 90 13.06 1.86 2.36
C PRO A 90 13.06 3.07 1.43
N HIS A 91 11.88 3.41 0.89
CA HIS A 91 11.73 4.66 0.14
C HIS A 91 11.62 5.86 1.10
N PRO A 92 12.40 6.94 0.92
CA PRO A 92 12.50 8.03 1.89
C PRO A 92 11.17 8.77 2.13
N MET A 93 10.32 8.86 1.10
CA MET A 93 9.03 9.56 1.20
C MET A 93 7.87 8.66 1.69
N ALA A 94 8.09 7.36 1.88
CA ALA A 94 7.00 6.44 2.20
C ALA A 94 6.35 6.76 3.55
N SER A 95 7.13 7.12 4.57
CA SER A 95 6.58 7.49 5.88
C SER A 95 5.76 8.77 5.85
N GLN A 96 6.24 9.80 5.17
CA GLN A 96 5.53 11.07 5.05
C GLN A 96 4.17 10.88 4.34
N ASN A 97 4.17 10.12 3.24
CA ASN A 97 2.96 9.86 2.47
C ASN A 97 1.97 8.96 3.23
N LEU A 98 2.48 7.95 3.95
CA LEU A 98 1.66 7.10 4.82
C LEU A 98 1.00 7.92 5.92
N GLU A 99 1.75 8.81 6.59
CA GLU A 99 1.23 9.64 7.67
C GLU A 99 0.15 10.61 7.17
N ALA A 100 0.38 11.23 6.01
CA ALA A 100 -0.60 12.10 5.37
C ALA A 100 -1.91 11.36 5.06
N GLU A 101 -1.81 10.13 4.55
CA GLU A 101 -2.98 9.31 4.26
C GLU A 101 -3.70 8.86 5.53
N LEU A 102 -2.99 8.33 6.53
CA LEU A 102 -3.62 7.90 7.78
C LEU A 102 -4.31 9.07 8.49
N LYS A 103 -3.76 10.28 8.40
CA LYS A 103 -4.42 11.49 8.91
C LYS A 103 -5.71 11.81 8.16
N SER A 104 -5.76 11.60 6.85
CA SER A 104 -6.95 11.83 6.02
C SER A 104 -8.11 10.91 6.42
N LEU A 105 -7.79 9.68 6.84
CA LEU A 105 -8.75 8.64 7.24
C LEU A 105 -9.43 8.84 8.60
N GLN A 106 -9.07 9.89 9.35
CA GLN A 106 -9.66 10.21 10.66
C GLN A 106 -10.94 11.03 10.56
N GLY A 107 -11.27 11.52 9.36
CA GLY A 107 -12.49 12.27 9.12
C GLY A 107 -13.78 11.46 9.37
N PRO A 108 -14.94 12.13 9.32
CA PRO A 108 -16.22 11.44 9.24
C PRO A 108 -16.20 10.49 8.03
N ILE A 109 -16.74 9.26 8.18
CA ILE A 109 -16.98 8.40 7.02
C ILE A 109 -18.06 9.08 6.20
N THR A 110 -17.67 9.79 5.14
CA THR A 110 -18.63 10.35 4.20
C THR A 110 -19.15 9.20 3.35
N PRO A 111 -20.45 8.88 3.41
CA PRO A 111 -21.02 7.91 2.50
C PRO A 111 -20.83 8.46 1.09
N ALA A 112 -20.13 7.72 0.23
CA ALA A 112 -20.14 8.03 -1.19
C ALA A 112 -21.61 8.09 -1.66
N ARG A 113 -21.94 8.99 -2.59
CA ARG A 113 -23.24 8.95 -3.28
C ARG A 113 -23.34 7.60 -3.99
N ARG A 114 -24.04 6.64 -3.38
CA ARG A 114 -24.19 5.28 -3.89
C ARG A 114 -25.58 5.08 -4.49
N THR A 115 -25.61 4.47 -5.66
CA THR A 115 -26.80 3.90 -6.28
C THR A 115 -26.68 2.37 -6.18
N GLY A 116 -27.13 1.79 -5.08
CA GLY A 116 -27.09 0.34 -4.85
C GLY A 116 -26.99 -0.05 -3.38
N PRO A 117 -27.15 -1.36 -3.07
CA PRO A 117 -26.97 -1.86 -1.71
C PRO A 117 -25.52 -1.65 -1.22
N PRO A 118 -25.29 -1.56 0.10
CA PRO A 118 -23.95 -1.39 0.65
C PRO A 118 -23.06 -2.58 0.30
N ASP A 119 -21.89 -2.32 -0.31
CA ASP A 119 -20.87 -3.36 -0.45
C ASP A 119 -20.23 -3.64 0.92
N THR A 120 -20.45 -4.86 1.41
CA THR A 120 -19.86 -5.38 2.65
C THR A 120 -18.33 -5.26 2.68
N GLN A 121 -17.65 -5.38 1.53
CA GLN A 121 -16.19 -5.29 1.47
C GLN A 121 -15.70 -3.85 1.50
N GLU A 122 -16.43 -2.91 0.90
CA GLU A 122 -16.13 -1.48 1.06
C GLU A 122 -16.29 -1.03 2.52
N ALA A 123 -17.32 -1.53 3.22
CA ALA A 123 -17.49 -1.25 4.64
C ALA A 123 -16.33 -1.84 5.46
N PHE A 124 -15.94 -3.09 5.18
CA PHE A 124 -14.80 -3.72 5.85
C PHE A 124 -13.50 -2.94 5.65
N VAL A 125 -13.22 -2.55 4.40
CA VAL A 125 -12.07 -1.71 4.06
C VAL A 125 -12.08 -0.42 4.86
N ALA A 126 -13.21 0.29 4.91
CA ALA A 126 -13.34 1.56 5.63
C ALA A 126 -13.04 1.41 7.12
N TRP A 127 -13.60 0.39 7.78
CA TRP A 127 -13.34 0.11 9.18
C TRP A 127 -11.88 -0.29 9.45
N PHE A 128 -11.32 -1.14 8.60
CA PHE A 128 -9.94 -1.61 8.73
C PHE A 128 -8.92 -0.47 8.61
N VAL A 129 -9.03 0.37 7.57
CA VAL A 129 -8.08 1.49 7.38
C VAL A 129 -8.24 2.55 8.46
N ARG A 130 -9.46 2.74 9.01
CA ARG A 130 -9.71 3.63 10.15
C ARG A 130 -9.09 3.09 11.43
N LEU A 131 -9.13 1.78 11.68
CA LEU A 131 -8.44 1.20 12.83
C LEU A 131 -6.92 1.46 12.74
N HIS A 132 -6.33 1.29 11.55
CA HIS A 132 -4.91 1.59 11.32
C HIS A 132 -4.55 3.07 11.51
N SER A 133 -5.44 4.00 11.18
CA SER A 133 -5.20 5.44 11.40
C SER A 133 -5.18 5.84 12.87
N HIS A 134 -5.88 5.09 13.73
CA HIS A 134 -5.78 5.25 15.17
C HIS A 134 -4.51 4.60 15.73
N PHE A 135 -4.20 3.36 15.31
CA PHE A 135 -3.00 2.66 15.76
C PHE A 135 -1.71 3.40 15.43
N SER A 136 -1.63 4.09 14.29
CA SER A 136 -0.42 4.82 13.91
C SER A 136 -0.06 5.97 14.84
N LYS A 137 -1.00 6.44 15.69
CA LYS A 137 -0.72 7.47 16.71
C LYS A 137 0.00 6.91 17.94
N GLY A 138 -0.19 5.62 18.23
CA GLY A 138 0.30 5.02 19.48
C GLY A 138 -0.41 5.54 20.73
N GLU A 139 -1.60 6.14 20.59
CA GLU A 139 -2.41 6.70 21.69
C GLU A 139 -3.64 5.82 21.97
N ILE A 140 -4.08 5.80 23.23
CA ILE A 140 -5.36 5.18 23.60
C ILE A 140 -6.49 6.06 23.08
N PHE A 141 -7.53 5.46 22.49
CA PHE A 141 -8.70 6.15 21.98
C PHE A 141 -9.99 5.47 22.45
N SER A 142 -11.03 6.29 22.73
CA SER A 142 -12.26 5.84 23.40
C SER A 142 -13.08 4.82 22.60
N SER A 143 -13.02 4.88 21.27
CA SER A 143 -13.78 3.99 20.38
C SER A 143 -13.04 2.70 19.99
N TYR A 144 -11.96 2.33 20.69
CA TYR A 144 -11.16 1.12 20.37
C TYR A 144 -12.02 -0.15 20.31
N GLN A 145 -12.78 -0.44 21.37
CA GLN A 145 -13.56 -1.67 21.45
C GLN A 145 -14.62 -1.77 20.35
N GLU A 146 -15.26 -0.65 20.01
CA GLU A 146 -16.25 -0.60 18.94
C GLU A 146 -15.60 -0.84 17.57
N LEU A 147 -14.48 -0.14 17.30
CA LEU A 147 -13.74 -0.29 16.04
C LEU A 147 -13.18 -1.70 15.85
N GLU A 148 -12.58 -2.27 16.89
CA GLU A 148 -12.07 -3.65 16.88
C GLU A 148 -13.20 -4.65 16.58
N LYS A 149 -14.33 -4.51 17.29
CA LYS A 149 -15.49 -5.38 17.09
C LYS A 149 -16.02 -5.29 15.66
N GLU A 150 -16.15 -4.10 15.08
CA GLU A 150 -16.61 -3.94 13.71
C GLU A 150 -15.64 -4.58 12.70
N VAL A 151 -14.34 -4.41 12.87
CA VAL A 151 -13.32 -5.05 12.03
C VAL A 151 -13.41 -6.57 12.12
N VAL A 152 -13.56 -7.14 13.32
CA VAL A 152 -13.70 -8.59 13.53
C VAL A 152 -14.99 -9.13 12.89
N ASN A 153 -16.12 -8.44 13.08
CA ASN A 153 -17.41 -8.84 12.48
C ASN A 153 -17.31 -8.89 10.94
N HIS A 154 -16.70 -7.88 10.33
CA HIS A 154 -16.54 -7.84 8.87
C HIS A 154 -15.53 -8.89 8.37
N LEU A 155 -14.48 -9.18 9.15
CA LEU A 155 -13.54 -10.25 8.84
C LEU A 155 -14.24 -11.62 8.81
N GLU A 156 -15.11 -11.92 9.78
CA GLU A 156 -15.88 -13.17 9.82
C GLU A 156 -16.78 -13.36 8.59
N ILE A 157 -17.37 -12.27 8.09
CA ILE A 157 -18.17 -12.26 6.86
C ILE A 157 -17.26 -12.46 5.65
N ALA A 158 -16.16 -11.71 5.57
CA ALA A 158 -15.24 -11.73 4.43
C ALA A 158 -14.56 -13.09 4.23
N ILE A 159 -14.20 -13.81 5.30
CA ILE A 159 -13.60 -15.15 5.20
C ILE A 159 -14.54 -16.17 4.54
N LYS A 160 -15.86 -15.99 4.70
CA LYS A 160 -16.88 -16.89 4.14
C LYS A 160 -17.34 -16.47 2.74
N ALA A 161 -17.05 -15.23 2.35
CA ALA A 161 -17.44 -14.68 1.06
C ALA A 161 -16.48 -15.13 -0.06
N PRO A 162 -16.98 -15.34 -1.30
CA PRO A 162 -16.13 -15.64 -2.44
C PRO A 162 -15.27 -14.43 -2.81
N ASN A 163 -14.12 -14.68 -3.46
CA ASN A 163 -13.25 -13.65 -4.05
C ASN A 163 -12.62 -12.62 -3.07
N THR A 164 -12.57 -12.92 -1.77
CA THR A 164 -11.97 -12.03 -0.75
C THR A 164 -10.51 -12.34 -0.41
N GLN A 165 -9.98 -13.48 -0.88
CA GLN A 165 -8.64 -13.97 -0.50
C GLN A 165 -7.52 -12.94 -0.70
N ALA A 166 -7.48 -12.26 -1.86
CA ALA A 166 -6.45 -11.29 -2.16
C ALA A 166 -6.51 -10.06 -1.21
N MET A 167 -7.71 -9.59 -0.88
CA MET A 167 -7.92 -8.51 0.08
C MET A 167 -7.50 -8.92 1.49
N LEU A 168 -7.90 -10.12 1.93
CA LEU A 168 -7.55 -10.65 3.25
C LEU A 168 -6.03 -10.83 3.41
N LEU A 169 -5.36 -11.39 2.40
CA LEU A 169 -3.91 -11.54 2.41
C LEU A 169 -3.21 -10.17 2.50
N LYS A 170 -3.71 -9.18 1.76
CA LYS A 170 -3.21 -7.80 1.82
C LYS A 170 -3.36 -7.20 3.23
N MET A 171 -4.50 -7.39 3.89
CA MET A 171 -4.73 -6.93 5.26
C MET A 171 -3.79 -7.61 6.28
N VAL A 172 -3.52 -8.91 6.12
CA VAL A 172 -2.55 -9.64 6.97
C VAL A 172 -1.15 -9.07 6.79
N LEU A 173 -0.69 -8.91 5.54
CA LEU A 173 0.64 -8.35 5.25
C LEU A 173 0.78 -6.90 5.73
N LEU A 174 -0.31 -6.13 5.64
CA LEU A 174 -0.38 -4.77 6.15
C LEU A 174 -0.24 -4.77 7.68
N ASN A 175 -0.96 -5.64 8.41
CA ASN A 175 -0.81 -5.76 9.88
C ASN A 175 0.63 -6.06 10.28
N ILE A 176 1.29 -7.01 9.60
CA ILE A 176 2.69 -7.38 9.86
C ILE A 176 3.62 -6.18 9.60
N SER A 177 3.43 -5.50 8.47
CA SER A 177 4.28 -4.35 8.08
C SER A 177 4.08 -3.15 9.01
N ALA A 178 2.84 -2.90 9.44
CA ALA A 178 2.50 -1.85 10.39
C ALA A 178 3.10 -2.12 11.77
N PHE A 179 3.04 -3.37 12.24
CA PHE A 179 3.69 -3.78 13.48
C PHE A 179 5.21 -3.57 13.42
N TYR A 180 5.86 -4.01 12.34
CA TYR A 180 7.29 -3.80 12.12
C TYR A 180 7.65 -2.30 12.15
N ALA A 181 6.92 -1.47 11.41
CA ALA A 181 7.16 -0.03 11.34
C ALA A 181 6.99 0.66 12.71
N SER A 182 5.97 0.28 13.48
CA SER A 182 5.76 0.79 14.84
C SER A 182 6.88 0.37 15.79
N ASN A 183 7.37 -0.88 15.69
CA ASN A 183 8.45 -1.37 16.52
C ASN A 183 9.79 -0.67 16.21
N GLU A 184 10.09 -0.41 14.94
CA GLU A 184 11.29 0.34 14.54
C GLU A 184 11.25 1.80 15.02
N LYS A 185 10.06 2.43 15.02
CA LYS A 185 9.84 3.76 15.62
C LYS A 185 10.11 3.77 17.12
N LEU A 186 9.60 2.79 17.86
CA LEU A 186 9.80 2.68 19.31
C LEU A 186 11.27 2.44 19.69
N ASN A 187 12.00 1.64 18.89
CA ASN A 187 13.39 1.31 19.15
C ASN A 187 14.39 2.42 18.72
N GLY A 188 13.91 3.57 18.25
CA GLY A 188 14.75 4.71 17.85
C GLY A 188 15.64 4.44 16.63
N LYS A 189 15.43 3.32 15.92
CA LYS A 189 16.15 3.00 14.68
C LYS A 189 15.61 3.76 13.46
N TRP A 190 14.48 4.45 13.66
CA TRP A 190 13.84 5.28 12.66
C TRP A 190 14.56 6.64 12.49
N LYS A 191 14.96 6.99 11.26
CA LYS A 191 15.48 8.31 10.91
C LYS A 191 14.49 9.01 9.97
N HIS A 192 14.06 10.22 10.36
CA HIS A 192 13.18 11.10 9.56
C HIS A 192 13.84 11.57 8.27
#